data_AF-A0A3M1AHL2-F1
#
_entry.id   AF-A0A3M1AHL2-F1
#
_cell.length_a   1.000
_cell.length_b   1.000
_cell.length_c   1.000
_cell.angle_alpha   90.00
_cell.angle_beta   90.00
_cell.angle_gamma   90.00
#
_symmetry.space_group_name_H-M   'P 1'
#
loop_
_entity.id
_entity.type
_entity.pdbx_description
1 polymer ?
#
loop_
_entity_poly.entity_id
_entity_poly.type
_entity_poly.pdbx_seq_one_letter_code
_entity_poly.pdbx_strand_id
1 'polypeptide(L)'
;MIIDHALRKQVVTAGFLLLFALFTSRALKAQSVAPRADYAPVVQKLQAFIEYQMQDKNLPGLSIALVDGQQTVWAKGFGYADRDKKTPATAETVYRIASVSKLFTDIAIMQMVERGELDLDVPITTYLPDFRPKNPFGKPITLRQLMSHHSGLV
;
A
#
# COMPACT_ATOMS: atom_id res chain seq x y z
N MET A 1 -0.40 -34.64 53.95
CA MET A 1 -1.07 -33.80 52.93
C MET A 1 -0.23 -32.55 52.65
N ILE A 2 0.98 -32.71 52.06
CA ILE A 2 1.89 -31.60 51.72
C ILE A 2 2.67 -31.98 50.47
N ILE A 3 1.99 -32.32 49.37
CA ILE A 3 2.61 -32.47 48.04
C ILE A 3 1.54 -32.08 47.02
N ASP A 4 1.38 -30.78 46.73
CA ASP A 4 0.57 -30.37 45.56
C ASP A 4 0.84 -28.92 45.11
N HIS A 5 1.24 -28.05 46.03
CA HIS A 5 1.31 -26.62 45.71
C HIS A 5 2.50 -26.21 44.82
N ALA A 6 3.60 -26.97 44.83
CA ALA A 6 4.82 -26.69 44.07
C ALA A 6 4.74 -27.19 42.61
N LEU A 7 4.16 -28.37 42.37
CA LEU A 7 3.95 -28.89 41.01
C LEU A 7 2.97 -28.03 40.22
N ARG A 8 1.90 -27.56 40.86
CA ARG A 8 0.87 -26.73 40.23
C ARG A 8 1.40 -25.38 39.75
N LYS A 9 2.40 -24.80 40.44
CA LYS A 9 3.07 -23.56 40.00
C LYS A 9 3.99 -23.81 38.80
N GLN A 10 4.77 -24.90 38.80
CA GLN A 10 5.67 -25.21 37.68
C GLN A 10 4.93 -25.53 36.37
N VAL A 11 3.80 -26.24 36.44
CA VAL A 11 2.97 -26.53 35.25
C VAL A 11 2.31 -25.27 34.68
N VAL A 12 1.87 -24.34 35.53
CA VAL A 12 1.28 -23.06 35.09
C VAL A 12 2.34 -22.14 34.47
N THR A 13 3.56 -22.09 35.03
CA THR A 13 4.66 -21.28 34.48
C THR A 13 5.22 -21.87 33.17
N ALA A 14 5.32 -23.19 33.05
CA ALA A 14 5.74 -23.87 31.82
C ALA A 14 4.71 -23.74 30.68
N GLY A 15 3.41 -23.80 31.01
CA GLY A 15 2.32 -23.56 30.06
C GLY A 15 2.29 -22.13 29.52
N PHE A 16 2.59 -21.13 30.37
CA PHE A 16 2.66 -19.73 29.95
C PHE A 16 3.88 -19.44 29.05
N LEU A 17 5.03 -20.06 29.32
CA LEU A 17 6.22 -19.95 28.48
C LEU A 17 6.06 -20.62 27.11
N LEU A 18 5.34 -21.75 27.02
CA LEU A 18 5.00 -22.38 25.73
C LEU A 18 3.97 -21.56 24.93
N LEU A 19 2.96 -20.95 25.59
CA LEU A 19 1.99 -20.07 24.93
C LEU A 19 2.62 -18.76 24.46
N PHE A 20 3.60 -18.22 25.16
CA PHE A 20 4.35 -17.03 24.71
C PHE A 20 5.28 -17.35 23.53
N ALA A 21 5.95 -18.51 23.54
CA ALA A 21 6.81 -18.97 22.43
C ALA A 21 6.03 -19.26 21.13
N LEU A 22 4.76 -19.66 21.24
CA LEU A 22 3.86 -19.84 20.09
C LEU A 22 3.35 -18.50 19.52
N PHE A 23 3.33 -17.42 20.31
CA PHE A 23 2.97 -16.08 19.83
C PHE A 23 4.16 -15.29 19.26
N THR A 24 5.38 -15.55 19.72
CA THR A 24 6.60 -14.88 19.21
C THR A 24 7.10 -15.43 17.87
N SER A 25 6.72 -16.65 17.49
CA SER A 25 7.11 -17.25 16.20
C SER A 25 6.24 -16.81 15.03
N ARG A 26 5.17 -16.04 15.29
CA ARG A 26 4.44 -15.26 14.28
C ARG A 26 5.10 -13.89 14.02
N ALA A 27 6.39 -13.76 14.31
CA ALA A 27 7.22 -12.65 13.88
C ALA A 27 7.13 -12.52 12.35
N LEU A 28 6.40 -11.50 11.88
CA LEU A 28 6.35 -10.96 10.52
C LEU A 28 6.80 -11.95 9.42
N LYS A 29 6.04 -13.03 9.19
CA LYS A 29 6.03 -13.60 7.85
C LYS A 29 5.27 -12.60 6.99
N ALA A 30 6.04 -11.71 6.37
CA ALA A 30 5.61 -10.94 5.22
C ALA A 30 4.75 -11.83 4.30
N GLN A 31 3.52 -11.39 4.07
CA GLN A 31 2.38 -12.21 3.77
C GLN A 31 2.18 -12.30 2.25
N SER A 32 3.07 -13.03 1.58
CA SER A 32 2.80 -13.42 0.20
C SER A 32 1.48 -14.20 0.11
N VAL A 33 0.61 -13.83 -0.82
CA VAL A 33 -0.60 -14.59 -1.16
C VAL A 33 -0.23 -15.58 -2.26
N ALA A 34 -0.36 -16.88 -1.98
CA ALA A 34 -0.10 -17.92 -2.96
C ALA A 34 -1.07 -17.80 -4.16
N PRO A 35 -0.64 -18.18 -5.37
CA PRO A 35 -1.49 -18.12 -6.54
C PRO A 35 -2.76 -18.97 -6.36
N ARG A 36 -3.93 -18.38 -6.65
CA ARG A 36 -5.15 -19.16 -6.86
C ARG A 36 -4.93 -20.12 -8.04
N ALA A 37 -5.45 -21.34 -7.95
CA ALA A 37 -5.10 -22.44 -8.87
C ALA A 37 -5.36 -22.09 -10.36
N ASP A 38 -6.46 -21.40 -10.64
CA ASP A 38 -6.84 -20.90 -11.97
C ASP A 38 -5.90 -19.82 -12.51
N TYR A 39 -5.17 -19.11 -11.65
CA TYR A 39 -4.19 -18.09 -12.02
C TYR A 39 -2.75 -18.60 -12.04
N ALA A 40 -2.47 -19.85 -11.62
CA ALA A 40 -1.12 -20.37 -11.53
C ALA A 40 -0.30 -20.26 -12.84
N PRO A 41 -0.85 -20.56 -14.04
CA PRO A 41 -0.10 -20.38 -15.29
C PRO A 41 0.23 -18.92 -15.61
N VAL A 42 -0.68 -17.99 -15.26
CA VAL A 42 -0.47 -16.54 -15.46
C VAL A 42 0.61 -16.06 -14.51
N VAL A 43 0.55 -16.46 -13.24
CA VAL A 43 1.55 -16.09 -12.24
C VAL A 43 2.93 -16.60 -12.64
N GLN A 44 3.06 -17.84 -13.12
CA GLN A 44 4.35 -18.37 -13.56
C GLN A 44 4.98 -17.52 -14.67
N LYS A 45 4.19 -17.10 -15.67
CA LYS A 45 4.67 -16.21 -16.74
C LYS A 45 5.03 -14.82 -16.22
N LEU A 46 4.20 -14.25 -15.34
CA LEU A 46 4.46 -12.95 -14.74
C LEU A 46 5.73 -12.96 -13.87
N GLN A 47 5.97 -14.01 -13.10
CA GLN A 47 7.18 -14.14 -12.31
C GLN A 47 8.43 -14.12 -13.19
N ALA A 48 8.47 -14.93 -14.24
CA ALA A 48 9.60 -14.96 -15.17
C ALA A 48 9.83 -13.59 -15.83
N PHE A 49 8.74 -12.92 -16.24
CA PHE A 49 8.81 -11.57 -16.80
C PHE A 49 9.32 -10.53 -15.79
N ILE A 50 8.81 -10.54 -14.55
CA ILE A 50 9.24 -9.62 -13.49
C ILE A 50 10.72 -9.82 -13.19
N GLU A 51 11.16 -11.07 -13.03
CA GLU A 51 12.56 -11.39 -12.76
C GLU A 51 13.48 -10.90 -13.90
N TYR A 52 13.08 -11.12 -15.15
CA TYR A 52 13.78 -10.55 -16.32
C TYR A 52 13.85 -9.02 -16.27
N GLN A 53 12.71 -8.33 -16.07
CA GLN A 53 12.66 -6.86 -16.06
C GLN A 53 13.44 -6.26 -14.88
N MET A 54 13.45 -6.93 -13.72
CA MET A 54 14.24 -6.48 -12.58
C MET A 54 15.73 -6.57 -12.86
N GLN A 55 16.18 -7.63 -13.55
CA GLN A 55 17.58 -7.77 -13.95
C GLN A 55 17.95 -6.74 -15.02
N ASP A 56 17.16 -6.64 -16.09
CA ASP A 56 17.38 -5.73 -17.23
C ASP A 56 17.48 -4.26 -16.78
N LYS A 57 16.58 -3.84 -15.88
CA LYS A 57 16.49 -2.45 -15.40
C LYS A 57 17.23 -2.21 -14.08
N ASN A 58 17.94 -3.21 -13.57
CA ASN A 58 18.64 -3.16 -12.28
C ASN A 58 17.75 -2.65 -11.13
N LEU A 59 16.52 -3.16 -11.05
CA LEU A 59 15.55 -2.75 -10.03
C LEU A 59 15.87 -3.41 -8.69
N PRO A 60 16.02 -2.64 -7.59
CA PRO A 60 16.43 -3.17 -6.30
C PRO A 60 15.37 -4.08 -5.65
N GLY A 61 14.09 -3.77 -5.88
CA GLY A 61 12.97 -4.51 -5.34
C GLY A 61 11.65 -4.07 -5.96
N LEU A 62 10.67 -4.96 -5.92
CA LEU A 62 9.32 -4.74 -6.47
C LEU A 62 8.33 -5.56 -5.64
N SER A 63 7.11 -5.04 -5.47
CA SER A 63 6.00 -5.78 -4.89
C SER A 63 4.80 -5.70 -5.81
N ILE A 64 4.08 -6.81 -5.95
CA ILE A 64 2.94 -6.93 -6.85
C ILE A 64 1.79 -7.66 -6.17
N ALA A 65 0.56 -7.25 -6.53
CA ALA A 65 -0.66 -7.97 -6.23
C ALA A 65 -1.48 -8.12 -7.52
N LEU A 66 -2.05 -9.29 -7.74
CA LEU A 66 -3.05 -9.58 -8.75
C LEU A 66 -4.40 -9.71 -8.06
N VAL A 67 -5.37 -8.92 -8.51
CA VAL A 67 -6.71 -8.85 -7.92
C VAL A 67 -7.74 -9.20 -8.98
N ASP A 68 -8.65 -10.11 -8.64
CA ASP A 68 -9.79 -10.52 -9.45
C ASP A 68 -11.08 -10.32 -8.64
N GLY A 69 -11.95 -9.43 -9.13
CA GLY A 69 -13.11 -8.95 -8.37
C GLY A 69 -12.69 -8.31 -7.04
N GLN A 70 -13.12 -8.90 -5.92
CA GLN A 70 -12.77 -8.45 -4.56
C GLN A 70 -11.70 -9.33 -3.90
N GLN A 71 -11.06 -10.22 -4.65
CA GLN A 71 -10.09 -11.17 -4.10
C GLN A 71 -8.68 -10.91 -4.65
N THR A 72 -7.71 -10.80 -3.75
CA THR A 72 -6.30 -10.91 -4.11
C THR A 72 -6.00 -12.36 -4.45
N VAL A 73 -5.75 -12.67 -5.72
CA VAL A 73 -5.48 -14.03 -6.20
C VAL A 73 -4.00 -14.39 -6.20
N TRP A 74 -3.12 -13.40 -6.07
CA TRP A 74 -1.68 -13.58 -5.86
C TRP A 74 -1.06 -12.28 -5.36
N ALA A 75 -0.08 -12.36 -4.46
CA ALA A 75 0.71 -11.20 -4.05
C ALA A 75 2.10 -11.63 -3.59
N LYS A 76 3.14 -10.89 -4.01
CA LYS A 76 4.54 -11.25 -3.72
C LYS A 76 5.46 -10.05 -3.83
N GLY A 77 6.54 -10.07 -3.03
CA GLY A 77 7.69 -9.19 -3.19
C GLY A 77 8.87 -9.90 -3.88
N PHE A 78 9.69 -9.12 -4.57
CA PHE A 78 10.88 -9.55 -5.30
C PHE A 78 12.05 -8.62 -4.96
N GLY A 79 13.25 -9.18 -4.83
CA GLY A 79 14.45 -8.42 -4.46
C GLY A 79 14.40 -7.91 -3.02
N TYR A 80 14.88 -6.68 -2.80
CA TYR A 80 15.09 -6.10 -1.49
C TYR A 80 14.36 -4.76 -1.32
N ALA A 81 13.72 -4.58 -0.17
CA ALA A 81 13.20 -3.28 0.27
C ALA A 81 14.35 -2.35 0.69
N ASP A 82 15.42 -2.92 1.25
CA ASP A 82 16.67 -2.23 1.60
C ASP A 82 17.83 -3.15 1.18
N ARG A 83 18.58 -2.74 0.15
CA ARG A 83 19.68 -3.55 -0.40
C ARG A 83 20.86 -3.65 0.55
N ASP A 84 21.18 -2.56 1.25
CA ASP A 84 22.35 -2.51 2.13
C ASP A 84 22.14 -3.39 3.37
N LYS A 85 20.91 -3.36 3.91
CA LYS A 85 20.50 -4.23 5.02
C LYS A 85 20.03 -5.61 4.59
N LYS A 86 20.03 -5.90 3.28
CA LYS A 86 19.48 -7.14 2.69
C LYS A 86 18.07 -7.46 3.21
N THR A 87 17.26 -6.43 3.44
CA THR A 87 15.87 -6.61 3.86
C THR A 87 15.04 -7.01 2.65
N PRO A 88 14.42 -8.20 2.61
CA PRO A 88 13.67 -8.64 1.44
C PRO A 88 12.46 -7.73 1.20
N ALA A 89 12.14 -7.49 -0.07
CA ALA A 89 10.86 -6.91 -0.43
C ALA A 89 9.75 -7.96 -0.30
N THR A 90 8.55 -7.51 0.04
CA THR A 90 7.42 -8.34 0.46
C THR A 90 6.14 -7.72 -0.06
N ALA A 91 5.03 -8.46 -0.16
CA ALA A 91 3.76 -7.89 -0.64
C ALA A 91 3.30 -6.67 0.20
N GLU A 92 3.77 -6.56 1.44
CA GLU A 92 3.45 -5.50 2.40
C GLU A 92 4.51 -4.40 2.47
N THR A 93 5.55 -4.45 1.63
CA THR A 93 6.59 -3.41 1.63
C THR A 93 5.96 -2.06 1.29
N VAL A 94 6.23 -1.06 2.14
CA VAL A 94 5.75 0.31 1.93
C VAL A 94 6.70 1.06 1.00
N TYR A 95 6.15 1.67 -0.04
CA TYR A 95 6.88 2.46 -1.02
C TYR A 95 6.45 3.92 -0.99
N ARG A 96 7.35 4.82 -1.43
CA ARG A 96 6.97 6.20 -1.78
C ARG A 96 6.27 6.16 -3.13
N ILE A 97 4.95 6.35 -3.15
CA ILE A 97 4.10 6.12 -4.33
C ILE A 97 4.01 7.30 -5.31
N ALA A 98 4.68 8.42 -5.01
CA ALA A 98 4.76 9.62 -5.87
C ALA A 98 3.39 10.06 -6.41
N SER A 99 3.23 10.20 -7.73
CA SER A 99 1.99 10.70 -8.36
C SER A 99 0.76 9.82 -8.14
N VAL A 100 0.91 8.57 -7.68
CA VAL A 100 -0.24 7.75 -7.27
C VAL A 100 -1.02 8.42 -6.12
N SER A 101 -0.35 9.23 -5.30
CA SER A 101 -1.00 10.01 -4.24
C SER A 101 -2.12 10.93 -4.74
N LYS A 102 -2.07 11.40 -5.99
CA LYS A 102 -3.10 12.30 -6.56
C LYS A 102 -4.48 11.66 -6.56
N LEU A 103 -4.57 10.36 -6.89
CA LEU A 103 -5.83 9.63 -6.90
C LEU A 103 -6.52 9.66 -5.52
N PHE A 104 -5.74 9.52 -4.43
CA PHE A 104 -6.27 9.59 -3.08
C PHE A 104 -6.78 11.00 -2.74
N THR A 105 -6.04 12.03 -3.15
CA THR A 105 -6.48 13.43 -3.01
C THR A 105 -7.77 13.69 -3.79
N ASP A 106 -7.86 13.21 -5.03
CA ASP A 106 -9.05 13.38 -5.86
C ASP A 106 -10.26 12.66 -5.28
N ILE A 107 -10.09 11.44 -4.74
CA ILE A 107 -11.16 10.72 -4.03
C ILE A 107 -11.64 11.53 -2.81
N ALA A 108 -10.72 12.06 -2.01
CA ALA A 108 -11.08 12.88 -0.85
C ALA A 108 -11.87 14.13 -1.25
N ILE A 109 -11.45 14.81 -2.34
CA ILE A 109 -12.18 15.94 -2.90
C ILE A 109 -13.58 15.52 -3.37
N MET A 110 -13.69 14.42 -4.12
CA MET A 110 -14.99 13.95 -4.62
C MET A 110 -15.94 13.55 -3.48
N GLN A 111 -15.44 12.96 -2.39
CA GLN A 111 -16.24 12.70 -1.20
C GLN A 111 -16.76 13.98 -0.54
N MET A 112 -15.98 15.08 -0.56
CA MET A 112 -16.44 16.39 -0.08
C MET A 112 -17.49 16.99 -1.03
N VAL A 113 -17.33 16.81 -2.35
CA VAL A 113 -18.31 17.22 -3.36
C VAL A 113 -19.64 16.49 -3.16
N GLU A 114 -19.62 15.17 -2.93
CA GLU A 114 -20.82 14.37 -2.64
C GLU A 114 -21.58 14.85 -1.40
N ARG A 115 -20.85 15.38 -0.40
CA ARG A 115 -21.44 15.99 0.81
C ARG A 115 -21.89 17.45 0.62
N GLY A 116 -21.68 18.03 -0.57
CA GLY A 116 -21.98 19.44 -0.85
C GLY A 116 -21.02 20.43 -0.19
N GLU A 117 -19.87 19.98 0.32
CA GLU A 117 -18.86 20.82 0.96
C GLU A 117 -17.97 21.55 -0.06
N LEU A 118 -17.78 20.95 -1.23
CA LEU A 118 -17.03 21.50 -2.36
C LEU A 118 -17.88 21.49 -3.63
N ASP A 119 -17.63 22.46 -4.49
CA ASP A 119 -18.17 22.58 -5.84
C ASP A 119 -16.97 22.59 -6.80
N LEU A 120 -17.01 21.72 -7.80
CA LEU A 120 -15.94 21.55 -8.77
C LEU A 120 -15.81 22.72 -9.74
N ASP A 121 -16.90 23.47 -9.95
CA ASP A 121 -17.06 24.41 -11.07
C ASP A 121 -17.02 25.88 -10.63
N VAL A 122 -16.93 26.16 -9.33
CA VAL A 122 -16.63 27.51 -8.82
C VAL A 122 -15.15 27.85 -8.97
N PRO A 123 -14.78 29.15 -9.00
CA PRO A 123 -13.39 29.57 -8.94
C PRO A 123 -12.67 28.97 -7.72
N ILE A 124 -11.46 28.45 -7.90
CA ILE A 124 -10.64 27.89 -6.81
C ILE A 124 -10.40 28.91 -5.69
N THR A 125 -10.44 30.20 -6.03
CA THR A 125 -10.32 31.31 -5.09
C THR A 125 -11.44 31.38 -4.05
N THR A 126 -12.57 30.70 -4.29
CA THR A 126 -13.61 30.47 -3.27
C THR A 126 -13.06 29.70 -2.07
N TYR A 127 -12.14 28.75 -2.30
CA TYR A 127 -11.52 27.92 -1.26
C TYR A 127 -10.12 28.41 -0.87
N LEU A 128 -9.38 28.96 -1.83
CA LEU A 128 -8.01 29.44 -1.66
C LEU A 128 -7.95 30.95 -2.01
N PRO A 129 -8.35 31.84 -1.10
CA PRO A 129 -8.55 33.26 -1.41
C PRO A 129 -7.29 33.97 -1.87
N ASP A 130 -6.09 33.51 -1.49
CA ASP A 130 -4.81 34.09 -1.88
C ASP A 130 -4.18 33.43 -3.12
N PHE A 131 -4.87 32.45 -3.73
CA PHE A 131 -4.37 31.76 -4.90
C PHE A 131 -4.44 32.68 -6.14
N ARG A 132 -3.30 33.28 -6.49
CA ARG A 132 -3.16 34.23 -7.61
C ARG A 132 -1.97 33.86 -8.51
N PRO A 133 -1.96 32.68 -9.16
CA PRO A 133 -0.91 32.33 -10.10
C PRO A 133 -0.96 33.25 -11.32
N LYS A 134 0.18 33.37 -12.04
CA LYS A 134 0.21 34.02 -13.34
C LYS A 134 -0.73 33.29 -14.30
N ASN A 135 -1.77 33.98 -14.75
CA ASN A 135 -2.80 33.40 -15.61
C ASN A 135 -2.95 34.23 -16.89
N PRO A 136 -2.36 33.80 -18.02
CA PRO A 136 -2.45 34.55 -19.28
C PRO A 136 -3.84 34.47 -19.94
N PHE A 137 -4.71 33.58 -19.47
CA PHE A 137 -6.02 33.34 -20.09
C PHE A 137 -7.13 34.23 -19.55
N GLY A 138 -6.91 34.93 -18.43
CA GLY A 138 -7.88 35.86 -17.84
C GLY A 138 -9.17 35.21 -17.33
N LYS A 139 -9.24 33.87 -17.28
CA LYS A 139 -10.39 33.10 -16.80
C LYS A 139 -10.09 32.49 -15.43
N PRO A 140 -11.04 32.47 -14.48
CA PRO A 140 -10.83 31.79 -13.20
C PRO A 140 -10.47 30.31 -13.38
N ILE A 141 -9.51 29.84 -12.57
CA ILE A 141 -9.18 28.41 -12.49
C ILE A 141 -10.21 27.75 -11.56
N THR A 142 -10.79 26.62 -11.97
CA THR A 142 -11.72 25.84 -11.11
C THR A 142 -11.03 24.64 -10.47
N LEU A 143 -11.66 24.06 -9.45
CA LEU A 143 -11.17 22.83 -8.82
C LEU A 143 -11.15 21.67 -9.83
N ARG A 144 -12.17 21.55 -10.70
CA ARG A 144 -12.20 20.58 -11.80
C ARG A 144 -10.96 20.67 -12.69
N GLN A 145 -10.57 21.88 -13.06
CA GLN A 145 -9.41 22.11 -13.93
C GLN A 145 -8.09 21.73 -13.24
N LEU A 146 -7.97 21.92 -11.93
CA LEU A 146 -6.80 21.47 -11.17
C LEU A 146 -6.69 19.94 -11.13
N MET A 147 -7.79 19.26 -10.82
CA MET A 147 -7.84 17.79 -10.74
C MET A 147 -7.63 17.13 -12.11
N SER A 148 -8.09 17.78 -13.19
CA SER A 148 -7.99 17.24 -14.55
C SER A 148 -6.77 17.72 -15.33
N HIS A 149 -5.78 18.36 -14.69
CA HIS A 149 -4.60 18.91 -15.37
C HIS A 149 -4.90 19.92 -16.50
N HIS A 150 -5.99 20.68 -16.39
CA HIS A 150 -6.41 21.71 -17.35
C HIS A 150 -6.33 23.14 -16.80
N SER A 151 -5.69 23.34 -15.64
CA SER A 151 -5.53 24.66 -15.01
C SER A 151 -4.48 25.54 -15.69
N GLY A 152 -3.62 24.97 -16.54
CA GLY A 152 -2.49 25.66 -17.16
C GLY A 152 -1.31 25.93 -16.22
N LEU A 153 -1.30 25.31 -15.03
CA LEU A 153 -0.18 25.36 -14.09
C LEU A 153 0.86 24.30 -14.41
N VAL A 154 2.13 24.64 -14.18
CA VAL A 154 3.30 23.78 -14.40
C VAL A 154 4.10 23.69 -13.10
#